data_AF-A0A1X1YDW7-F1
#
_entry.id   AF-A0A1X1YDW7-F1
#
_cell.length_a   1.000
_cell.length_b   1.000
_cell.length_c   1.000
_cell.angle_alpha   90.00
_cell.angle_beta   90.00
_cell.angle_gamma   90.00
#
_symmetry.space_group_name_H-M   'P 1'
#
loop_
_entity.id
_entity.type
_entity.pdbx_description
1 polymer ?
#
loop_
_entity_poly.entity_id
_entity_poly.type
_entity_poly.pdbx_seq_one_letter_code
_entity_poly.pdbx_strand_id
1 'polypeptide(L)'
;MTDTWESRDLPVLKAAVELYEEKGRGPRVSAIKARTGFDEDTVQRALRLLYTEPYFEEGRTASGVGYIVVGKPTSAALRVAGQWPTPETQIERLIAAFEAVADDESRPQEERSRAKKIGLWLTGALQQVAIGALSGAGGNLMTGN
;
A
#
# COMPACT_ATOMS: atom_id res chain seq x y z
N MET A 1 22.11 -4.65 3.39
CA MET A 1 21.35 -5.08 2.19
C MET A 1 20.94 -3.82 1.47
N THR A 2 21.31 -3.66 0.19
CA THR A 2 20.75 -2.59 -0.64
C THR A 2 19.23 -2.74 -0.63
N ASP A 3 18.51 -1.63 -0.46
CA ASP A 3 17.06 -1.61 -0.37
C ASP A 3 16.43 -2.08 -1.70
N THR A 4 16.37 -3.40 -1.87
CA THR A 4 15.96 -4.09 -3.11
C THR A 4 14.50 -3.81 -3.41
N TRP A 5 13.72 -3.55 -2.36
CA TRP A 5 12.35 -3.11 -2.47
C TRP A 5 12.28 -1.75 -3.18
N GLU A 6 12.90 -0.72 -2.63
CA GLU A 6 12.86 0.64 -3.20
C GLU A 6 13.55 0.72 -4.57
N SER A 7 14.67 0.00 -4.75
CA SER A 7 15.47 0.10 -5.97
C SER A 7 14.98 -0.76 -7.13
N ARG A 8 14.11 -1.75 -6.91
CA ARG A 8 13.69 -2.71 -7.94
C ARG A 8 12.22 -3.10 -7.88
N ASP A 9 11.77 -3.62 -6.75
CA ASP A 9 10.45 -4.27 -6.68
C ASP A 9 9.32 -3.24 -6.67
N LEU A 10 9.46 -2.15 -5.91
CA LEU A 10 8.48 -1.07 -5.86
C LEU A 10 8.33 -0.33 -7.21
N PRO A 11 9.40 0.04 -7.95
CA PRO A 11 9.28 0.59 -9.29
C PRO A 11 8.53 -0.34 -10.26
N VAL A 12 8.76 -1.66 -10.20
CA VAL A 12 8.06 -2.64 -11.04
C VAL A 12 6.58 -2.73 -10.68
N LEU A 13 6.26 -2.74 -9.38
CA LEU A 13 4.87 -2.75 -8.91
C LEU A 13 4.12 -1.48 -9.35
N LYS A 14 4.70 -0.30 -9.13
CA LYS A 14 4.12 0.99 -9.56
C LYS A 14 3.87 1.02 -11.06
N ALA A 15 4.86 0.64 -11.87
CA ALA A 15 4.72 0.59 -13.32
C ALA A 15 3.60 -0.37 -13.76
N ALA A 16 3.49 -1.54 -13.14
CA ALA A 16 2.43 -2.49 -13.47
C ALA A 16 1.03 -1.96 -13.12
N VAL A 17 0.90 -1.29 -11.97
CA VAL A 17 -0.36 -0.65 -11.54
C VAL A 17 -0.75 0.48 -12.50
N GLU A 18 0.17 1.41 -12.78
CA GLU A 18 -0.08 2.54 -13.69
C GLU A 18 -0.48 2.05 -15.09
N LEU A 19 0.22 1.06 -15.64
CA LEU A 19 -0.09 0.51 -16.95
C LEU A 19 -1.45 -0.23 -16.99
N TYR A 20 -1.88 -0.80 -15.86
CA TYR A 20 -3.21 -1.40 -15.75
C TYR A 20 -4.29 -0.32 -15.76
N GLU A 21 -4.12 0.74 -14.97
CA GLU A 21 -5.04 1.89 -14.93
C GLU A 21 -5.19 2.52 -16.33
N GLU A 22 -4.07 2.75 -17.04
CA GLU A 22 -4.07 3.34 -18.39
C GLU A 22 -4.84 2.49 -19.43
N LYS A 23 -4.87 1.16 -19.29
CA LYS A 23 -5.29 0.24 -20.35
C LYS A 23 -6.50 -0.62 -19.99
N GLY A 24 -6.92 -0.61 -18.73
CA GLY A 24 -7.99 -1.46 -18.20
C GLY A 24 -7.72 -2.97 -18.29
N ARG A 25 -6.46 -3.38 -18.49
CA ARG A 25 -6.06 -4.79 -18.65
C ARG A 25 -4.63 -5.05 -18.19
N GLY A 26 -4.36 -6.30 -17.85
CA GLY A 26 -3.05 -6.79 -17.42
C GLY A 26 -1.90 -6.32 -18.34
N PRO A 27 -0.87 -5.63 -17.83
CA PRO A 27 0.22 -5.13 -18.63
C PRO A 27 1.15 -6.26 -19.10
N ARG A 28 1.69 -6.11 -20.31
CA ARG A 28 2.76 -6.98 -20.81
C ARG A 28 4.06 -6.66 -20.08
N VAL A 29 4.89 -7.67 -19.81
CA VAL A 29 6.19 -7.47 -19.18
C VAL A 29 7.11 -6.56 -20.02
N SER A 30 7.02 -6.63 -21.34
CA SER A 30 7.74 -5.71 -22.23
C SER A 30 7.37 -4.23 -22.02
N ALA A 31 6.11 -3.94 -21.69
CA ALA A 31 5.67 -2.59 -21.39
C ALA A 31 6.18 -2.11 -20.02
N ILE A 32 6.25 -3.01 -19.04
CA ILE A 32 6.83 -2.70 -17.72
C ILE A 32 8.31 -2.37 -17.87
N LYS A 33 9.08 -3.17 -18.61
CA LYS A 33 10.49 -2.89 -18.92
C LYS A 33 10.69 -1.52 -19.56
N ALA A 34 9.86 -1.19 -20.56
CA ALA A 34 9.92 0.11 -21.22
C ALA A 34 9.62 1.26 -20.26
N ARG A 35 8.71 1.07 -19.29
CA ARG A 35 8.36 2.08 -18.28
C ARG A 35 9.44 2.25 -17.21
N THR A 36 10.07 1.17 -16.77
CA THR A 36 11.07 1.21 -15.68
C THR A 36 12.51 1.38 -16.16
N GLY A 37 12.79 1.07 -17.43
CA GLY A 37 14.15 0.99 -17.96
C GLY A 37 14.92 -0.27 -17.52
N PHE A 38 14.28 -1.20 -16.82
CA PHE A 38 14.92 -2.44 -16.37
C PHE A 38 15.02 -3.50 -17.48
N ASP A 39 16.05 -4.34 -17.38
CA ASP A 39 16.17 -5.54 -18.19
C ASP A 39 15.11 -6.60 -17.82
N GLU A 40 14.96 -7.60 -18.70
CA GLU A 40 13.97 -8.67 -18.52
C GLU A 40 14.19 -9.42 -17.19
N ASP A 41 15.42 -9.83 -16.92
CA ASP A 41 15.75 -10.64 -15.75
C ASP A 41 15.44 -9.91 -14.44
N THR A 42 15.68 -8.60 -14.39
CA THR A 42 15.37 -7.74 -13.25
C THR A 42 13.87 -7.65 -13.03
N VAL A 43 13.08 -7.45 -14.09
CA VAL A 43 11.62 -7.44 -13.99
C VAL A 43 11.07 -8.80 -13.60
N GLN A 44 11.57 -9.90 -14.18
CA GLN A 44 11.15 -11.26 -13.82
C GLN A 44 11.49 -11.62 -12.37
N ARG A 45 12.65 -11.19 -11.85
CA ARG A 45 13.02 -11.34 -10.43
C ARG A 45 12.04 -10.60 -9.53
N ALA A 46 11.74 -9.34 -9.85
CA ALA A 46 10.80 -8.54 -9.09
C ALA A 46 9.40 -9.16 -9.11
N LEU A 47 8.88 -9.52 -10.29
CA LEU A 47 7.57 -10.14 -10.42
C LEU A 47 7.45 -11.41 -9.59
N ARG A 48 8.43 -12.31 -9.61
CA ARG A 48 8.39 -13.54 -8.78
C ARG A 48 8.20 -13.24 -7.28
N LEU A 49 8.84 -12.21 -6.75
CA LEU A 49 8.65 -11.79 -5.36
C LEU A 49 7.31 -11.11 -5.16
N LEU A 50 6.91 -10.23 -6.07
CA LEU A 50 5.62 -9.53 -6.05
C LEU A 50 4.41 -10.44 -6.27
N TYR A 51 4.60 -11.69 -6.70
CA TYR A 51 3.57 -12.73 -6.75
C TYR A 51 3.61 -13.66 -5.52
N THR A 52 4.66 -13.58 -4.70
CA THR A 52 4.73 -14.29 -3.41
C THR A 52 3.86 -13.59 -2.38
N GLU A 53 3.95 -12.26 -2.33
CA GLU A 53 2.91 -11.42 -1.72
C GLU A 53 1.79 -11.23 -2.76
N PRO A 54 0.50 -11.41 -2.46
CA PRO A 54 -0.57 -11.40 -3.48
C PRO A 54 -0.92 -9.97 -3.96
N TYR A 55 0.04 -9.25 -4.52
CA TYR A 55 -0.15 -7.93 -5.12
C TYR A 55 -0.87 -7.98 -6.47
N PHE A 56 -0.83 -9.12 -7.17
CA PHE A 56 -1.52 -9.32 -8.44
C PHE A 56 -2.32 -10.61 -8.44
N GLU A 57 -3.47 -10.60 -9.12
CA GLU A 57 -4.15 -11.83 -9.55
C GLU A 57 -3.25 -12.62 -10.52
N GLU A 58 -3.60 -13.89 -10.78
CA GLU A 58 -2.79 -14.77 -11.62
C GLU A 58 -2.44 -14.14 -12.98
N GLY A 59 -1.14 -14.02 -13.23
CA GLY A 59 -0.60 -13.58 -14.51
C GLY A 59 -0.51 -14.72 -15.52
N ARG A 60 -0.13 -14.39 -16.75
CA ARG A 60 0.18 -15.41 -17.76
C ARG A 60 1.69 -15.60 -17.84
N THR A 61 2.12 -16.85 -17.89
CA THR A 61 3.50 -17.24 -18.09
C THR A 61 3.70 -17.96 -19.43
N ALA A 62 4.93 -17.96 -19.93
CA ALA A 62 5.35 -18.76 -21.06
C ALA A 62 6.55 -19.62 -20.66
N SER A 63 6.54 -20.89 -21.09
CA SER A 63 7.62 -21.84 -20.78
C SER A 63 8.98 -21.30 -21.23
N GLY A 64 9.97 -21.36 -20.36
CA GLY A 64 11.32 -20.84 -20.61
C GLY A 64 11.48 -19.32 -20.61
N VAL A 65 10.39 -18.54 -20.46
CA VAL A 65 10.42 -17.07 -20.50
C VAL A 65 9.99 -16.44 -19.16
N GLY A 66 9.07 -17.07 -18.44
CA GLY A 66 8.50 -16.52 -17.21
C GLY A 66 7.21 -15.75 -17.46
N TYR A 67 6.94 -14.70 -16.70
CA TYR A 67 5.73 -13.90 -16.85
C TYR A 67 5.74 -13.15 -18.20
N ILE A 68 4.64 -13.22 -18.94
CA ILE A 68 4.43 -12.47 -20.19
C ILE A 68 3.40 -11.36 -20.00
N VAL A 69 2.44 -11.56 -19.10
CA VAL A 69 1.41 -10.60 -18.73
C VAL A 69 1.17 -10.66 -17.23
N VAL A 70 1.14 -9.51 -16.58
CA VAL A 70 0.82 -9.39 -15.15
C VAL A 70 -0.71 -9.37 -14.99
N GLY A 71 -1.22 -10.07 -13.98
CA GLY A 71 -2.64 -10.07 -13.65
C GLY A 71 -3.11 -8.72 -13.08
N LYS A 72 -4.40 -8.66 -12.72
CA LYS A 72 -5.00 -7.45 -12.17
C LYS A 72 -4.37 -7.07 -10.82
N PRO A 73 -4.04 -5.79 -10.57
CA PRO A 73 -3.58 -5.36 -9.26
C PRO A 73 -4.63 -5.58 -8.16
N THR A 74 -4.21 -6.08 -7.02
CA THR A 74 -5.06 -6.17 -5.83
C THR A 74 -5.13 -4.83 -5.10
N SER A 75 -6.07 -4.69 -4.16
CA SER A 75 -6.16 -3.48 -3.33
C SER A 75 -4.88 -3.19 -2.53
N ALA A 76 -4.11 -4.23 -2.18
CA ALA A 76 -2.81 -4.07 -1.54
C ALA A 76 -1.80 -3.40 -2.48
N ALA A 77 -1.75 -3.82 -3.76
CA ALA A 77 -0.87 -3.20 -4.75
C ALA A 77 -1.23 -1.74 -5.01
N LEU A 78 -2.53 -1.43 -5.09
CA LEU A 78 -3.00 -0.05 -5.28
C LEU A 78 -2.60 0.86 -4.11
N ARG A 79 -2.66 0.38 -2.87
CA ARG A 79 -2.20 1.13 -1.69
C ARG A 79 -0.69 1.36 -1.71
N VAL A 80 0.09 0.32 -1.96
CA VAL A 80 1.56 0.40 -2.00
C VAL A 80 2.04 1.27 -3.16
N ALA A 81 1.36 1.23 -4.30
CA ALA A 81 1.65 2.11 -5.44
C ALA A 81 1.23 3.57 -5.19
N GLY A 82 0.51 3.86 -4.10
CA GLY A 82 0.02 5.20 -3.76
C GLY A 82 -1.22 5.64 -4.54
N GLN A 83 -1.87 4.73 -5.29
CA GLN A 83 -3.08 5.02 -6.04
C GLN A 83 -4.34 5.00 -5.16
N TRP A 84 -4.34 4.17 -4.11
CA TRP A 84 -5.41 4.15 -3.11
C TRP A 84 -4.90 4.67 -1.76
N PRO A 85 -5.75 5.36 -0.99
CA PRO A 85 -5.38 5.80 0.35
C PRO A 85 -5.12 4.59 1.26
N THR A 86 -4.15 4.72 2.16
CA THR A 86 -3.90 3.69 3.18
C THR A 86 -4.98 3.75 4.27
N PRO A 87 -5.19 2.67 5.04
CA PRO A 87 -6.07 2.69 6.20
C PRO A 87 -5.74 3.85 7.15
N GLU A 88 -4.45 4.12 7.37
CA GLU A 88 -3.96 5.21 8.22
C GLU A 88 -4.40 6.56 7.68
N THR A 89 -4.16 6.83 6.38
CA THR A 89 -4.61 8.08 5.73
C THR A 89 -6.14 8.21 5.73
N GLN A 90 -6.88 7.11 5.65
CA GLN A 90 -8.35 7.15 5.75
C GLN A 90 -8.80 7.50 7.17
N ILE A 91 -8.13 7.00 8.20
CA ILE A 91 -8.40 7.34 9.61
C ILE A 91 -8.00 8.80 9.87
N GLU A 92 -6.86 9.27 9.37
CA GLU A 92 -6.44 10.67 9.47
C GLU A 92 -7.47 11.62 8.84
N ARG A 93 -7.99 11.28 7.65
CA ARG A 93 -9.09 12.04 7.01
C ARG A 93 -10.36 12.05 7.86
N LEU A 94 -10.68 10.93 8.51
CA LEU A 94 -11.83 10.83 9.40
C LEU A 94 -11.64 11.69 10.66
N ILE A 95 -10.46 11.65 11.27
CA ILE A 95 -10.09 12.51 12.41
C ILE A 95 -10.24 13.97 12.01
N ALA A 96 -9.67 14.38 10.88
CA ALA A 96 -9.75 15.74 10.37
C ALA A 96 -11.21 16.19 10.13
N ALA A 97 -12.08 15.30 9.66
CA ALA A 97 -13.50 15.60 9.50
C ALA A 97 -14.20 15.85 10.84
N PHE A 98 -13.87 15.08 11.90
CA PHE A 98 -14.41 15.32 13.25
C PHE A 98 -13.85 16.59 13.88
N GLU A 99 -12.58 16.92 13.66
CA GLU A 99 -11.98 18.17 14.10
C GLU A 99 -12.66 19.37 13.44
N ALA A 100 -12.91 19.31 12.12
CA ALA A 100 -13.64 20.36 11.41
C ALA A 100 -15.05 20.58 11.99
N VAL A 101 -15.77 19.52 12.37
CA VAL A 101 -17.07 19.64 13.05
C VAL A 101 -16.94 20.21 14.46
N ALA A 102 -15.88 19.87 15.19
CA ALA A 102 -15.61 20.41 16.53
C ALA A 102 -15.31 21.91 16.50
N ASP A 103 -14.61 22.37 15.46
CA ASP A 103 -14.16 23.76 15.30
C ASP A 103 -15.20 24.66 14.62
N ASP A 104 -16.24 24.08 14.00
CA ASP A 104 -17.33 24.81 13.36
C ASP A 104 -18.24 25.49 14.40
N GLU A 105 -17.99 26.78 14.65
CA GLU A 105 -18.74 27.61 15.60
C GLU A 105 -20.22 27.80 15.24
N SER A 106 -20.60 27.54 13.99
CA SER A 106 -22.01 27.63 13.56
C SER A 106 -22.86 26.46 14.05
N ARG A 107 -22.24 25.39 14.54
CA ARG A 107 -22.91 24.17 14.99
C ARG A 107 -23.27 24.21 16.48
N PRO A 108 -24.29 23.44 16.90
CA PRO A 108 -24.62 23.28 18.30
C PRO A 108 -23.42 22.80 19.14
N GLN A 109 -23.24 23.38 20.33
CA GLN A 109 -22.14 23.05 21.23
C GLN A 109 -22.07 21.55 21.57
N GLU A 110 -23.23 20.88 21.64
CA GLU A 110 -23.30 19.45 21.88
C GLU A 110 -22.66 18.64 20.74
N GLU A 111 -22.95 18.99 19.49
CA GLU A 111 -22.39 18.33 18.31
C GLU A 111 -20.88 18.52 18.25
N ARG A 112 -20.41 19.75 18.49
CA ARG A 112 -18.97 20.08 18.54
C ARG A 112 -18.25 19.28 19.62
N SER A 113 -18.84 19.20 20.82
CA SER A 113 -18.28 18.44 21.95
C SER A 113 -18.21 16.93 21.67
N ARG A 114 -19.27 16.36 21.05
CA ARG A 114 -19.28 14.96 20.63
C ARG A 114 -18.22 14.68 19.57
N ALA A 115 -18.10 15.54 18.56
CA ALA A 115 -17.10 15.41 17.52
C ALA A 115 -15.67 15.44 18.07
N LYS A 116 -15.38 16.37 19.00
CA LYS A 116 -14.08 16.45 19.69
C LYS A 116 -13.73 15.17 20.45
N LYS A 117 -14.70 14.57 21.16
CA LYS A 117 -14.49 13.30 21.88
C LYS A 117 -14.18 12.15 20.93
N ILE A 118 -14.87 12.08 19.80
CA ILE A 118 -14.65 11.03 18.80
C ILE A 118 -13.27 11.19 18.14
N GLY A 119 -12.89 12.41 17.74
CA GLY A 119 -11.57 12.69 17.17
C GLY A 119 -10.41 12.33 18.11
N LEU A 120 -10.52 12.67 19.40
CA LEU A 120 -9.54 12.31 20.43
C LEU A 120 -9.42 10.78 20.60
N TRP A 121 -10.55 10.06 20.61
CA TRP A 121 -10.55 8.61 20.72
C TRP A 121 -9.87 7.94 19.52
N LEU A 122 -10.20 8.38 18.29
CA LEU A 122 -9.59 7.86 17.06
C LEU A 122 -8.08 8.11 17.03
N THR A 123 -7.64 9.30 17.43
CA THR A 123 -6.21 9.66 17.51
C THR A 123 -5.46 8.76 18.49
N GLY A 124 -6.04 8.51 19.67
CA GLY A 124 -5.45 7.60 20.65
C GLY A 124 -5.34 6.16 20.14
N ALA A 125 -6.36 5.66 19.45
CA ALA A 125 -6.33 4.33 18.84
C ALA A 125 -5.22 4.19 17.77
N LEU A 126 -5.04 5.22 16.93
CA LEU A 126 -4.00 5.23 15.90
C LEU A 126 -2.58 5.17 16.48
N GLN A 127 -2.32 5.91 17.57
CA GLN A 127 -1.03 5.87 18.27
C GLN A 127 -0.70 4.47 18.82
N GLN A 128 -1.68 3.75 19.35
CA GLN A 128 -1.47 2.39 19.87
C GLN A 128 -1.10 1.39 18.75
N VAL A 129 -1.74 1.50 17.59
CA VAL A 129 -1.40 0.68 16.42
C VAL A 129 0.01 0.98 15.93
N ALA A 130 0.39 2.26 15.82
CA ALA A 130 1.72 2.67 15.40
C ALA A 130 2.82 2.17 16.37
N ILE A 131 2.60 2.28 17.69
CA ILE A 131 3.50 1.74 18.72
C ILE A 131 3.60 0.22 18.59
N GLY A 132 2.48 -0.48 18.39
CA GLY A 132 2.46 -1.93 18.19
C GLY A 132 3.26 -2.38 16.97
N ALA A 133 3.16 -1.67 15.85
CA ALA A 133 3.93 -1.95 14.63
C ALA A 133 5.43 -1.71 14.83
N LEU A 134 5.82 -0.63 15.52
CA LEU A 134 7.22 -0.32 15.82
C LEU A 134 7.84 -1.30 16.83
N SER A 135 7.04 -1.78 17.79
CA SER A 135 7.47 -2.73 18.82
C SER A 135 7.53 -4.18 18.31
N GLY A 136 6.68 -4.52 17.34
CA GLY A 136 6.56 -5.86 16.76
C GLY A 136 7.70 -6.26 15.81
N ALA A 137 8.51 -5.31 15.33
CA ALA A 137 9.65 -5.58 14.45
C ALA A 137 10.98 -5.86 15.18
N GLY A 138 11.01 -5.84 16.53
CA GLY A 138 12.28 -5.92 17.29
C GLY A 138 12.25 -6.65 18.64
N GLY A 139 11.20 -7.41 18.96
CA GLY A 139 10.96 -7.87 20.32
C GLY A 139 10.74 -9.38 20.49
N ASN A 140 11.51 -10.25 19.82
CA ASN A 140 11.59 -11.65 20.21
C ASN A 140 12.90 -11.87 21.00
N LEU A 141 12.89 -11.42 22.26
CA LEU A 141 13.89 -11.80 23.26
C LEU A 141 13.17 -12.57 24.37
N MET A 142 13.45 -13.87 24.38
CA MET A 142 13.54 -14.73 25.55
C MET A 142 12.53 -14.52 26.68
N THR A 143 11.58 -15.44 26.79
CA THR A 143 11.31 -16.04 28.10
C THR A 143 11.06 -17.52 27.87
N GLY A 144 12.13 -18.30 28.05
CA GLY A 144 11.99 -19.71 28.36
C GLY A 144 11.43 -19.84 29.78
N ASN A 145 10.55 -20.82 29.94
CA ASN A 145 10.45 -21.65 31.13
C ASN A 145 10.37 -23.10 30.64
#